data_AF-A0A368JP30-F1
#
_entry.id   AF-A0A368JP30-F1
#
_cell.length_a   1.000
_cell.length_b   1.000
_cell.length_c   1.000
_cell.angle_alpha   90.00
_cell.angle_beta   90.00
_cell.angle_gamma   90.00
#
_symmetry.space_group_name_H-M   'P 1'
#
loop_
_entity.id
_entity.type
_entity.pdbx_description
1 polymer ?
#
loop_
_entity_poly.entity_id
_entity_poly.type
_entity_poly.pdbx_seq_one_letter_code
_entity_poly.pdbx_strand_id
1 'polypeptide(L)'
;MLVVPAFVFIFLKVFGHNQFTLQTFFPVIDAKTGKIETRPADKPGWGKEAQDTVFYTLPPIVGTLPDQKPFSTTALKGKLYVASFLGLTCDSTCAKVASQLNRVQDIFSQKPDVRLVSFVDANSVARQVMASNDVEPEKWLIAKPDTLETTFLGEQYYRIKQRPMTGRKNETFTLYEGLVLVDHEGHIRGFYNGTDKADVDRLVLEIRVLQDIYSNQ
;
A
#
# COMPACT_ATOMS: atom_id res chain seq x y z
N MET A 1 36.78 4.15 -28.27
CA MET A 1 35.67 3.29 -28.76
C MET A 1 34.45 3.44 -27.86
N LEU A 2 33.65 4.50 -28.02
CA LEU A 2 32.43 4.75 -27.22
C LEU A 2 31.13 4.34 -27.94
N VAL A 3 31.25 3.90 -29.20
CA VAL A 3 30.12 3.56 -30.08
C VAL A 3 29.39 2.31 -29.60
N VAL A 4 30.13 1.31 -29.09
CA VAL A 4 29.54 0.03 -28.65
C VAL A 4 28.67 0.21 -27.39
N PRO A 5 29.11 0.90 -26.31
CA PRO A 5 28.24 1.16 -25.17
C PRO A 5 26.98 1.98 -25.51
N ALA A 6 27.12 2.99 -26.38
CA ALA A 6 25.98 3.82 -26.81
C ALA A 6 24.97 3.02 -27.64
N PHE A 7 25.44 2.15 -28.53
CA PHE A 7 24.58 1.30 -29.35
C PHE A 7 23.84 0.26 -28.50
N VAL A 8 24.51 -0.36 -27.52
CA VAL A 8 23.86 -1.29 -26.58
C VAL A 8 22.79 -0.58 -25.76
N PHE A 9 23.06 0.63 -25.27
CA PHE A 9 22.07 1.41 -24.52
C PHE A 9 20.85 1.79 -25.37
N ILE A 10 21.07 2.24 -26.61
CA ILE A 10 19.98 2.57 -27.55
C ILE A 10 19.19 1.30 -27.91
N PHE A 11 19.87 0.19 -28.18
CA PHE A 11 19.22 -1.08 -28.50
C PHE A 11 18.34 -1.59 -27.35
N LEU A 12 18.86 -1.57 -26.12
CA LEU A 12 18.07 -1.94 -24.93
C LEU A 12 16.88 -0.99 -24.71
N LYS A 13 17.03 0.30 -25.01
CA LYS A 13 15.95 1.29 -24.87
C LYS A 13 14.88 1.17 -25.96
N VAL A 14 15.25 0.78 -27.18
CA VAL A 14 14.34 0.67 -28.33
C VAL A 14 13.67 -0.70 -28.42
N PHE A 15 14.37 -1.77 -28.04
CA PHE A 15 13.88 -3.15 -28.20
C PHE A 15 13.63 -3.87 -26.86
N GLY A 16 14.15 -3.37 -25.75
CA GLY A 16 13.94 -3.97 -24.44
C GLY A 16 12.55 -3.67 -23.88
N HIS A 17 11.77 -4.72 -23.63
CA HIS A 17 10.53 -4.63 -22.87
C HIS A 17 10.84 -5.05 -21.43
N ASN A 18 11.01 -4.08 -20.54
CA ASN A 18 11.19 -4.37 -19.12
C ASN A 18 9.81 -4.60 -18.49
N GLN A 19 9.52 -5.84 -18.07
CA GLN A 19 8.34 -6.14 -17.30
C GLN A 19 8.69 -6.16 -15.82
N PHE A 20 8.23 -5.14 -15.10
CA PHE A 20 8.34 -5.10 -13.64
C PHE A 20 7.13 -5.82 -13.05
N THR A 21 7.36 -6.79 -12.19
CA THR A 21 6.31 -7.41 -11.38
C THR A 21 6.55 -7.05 -9.93
N LEU A 22 5.52 -6.49 -9.29
CA LEU A 22 5.52 -6.30 -7.84
C LEU A 22 4.85 -7.49 -7.20
N GLN A 23 5.49 -8.02 -6.16
CA GLN A 23 4.97 -9.12 -5.37
C GLN A 23 3.57 -8.80 -4.79
N THR A 24 2.76 -9.85 -4.66
CA THR A 24 1.49 -9.80 -3.92
C THR A 24 1.66 -10.66 -2.67
N PHE A 25 1.28 -10.13 -1.52
CA PHE A 25 1.51 -10.77 -0.24
C PHE A 25 0.34 -11.67 0.17
N PHE A 26 0.64 -12.66 1.02
CA PHE A 26 -0.33 -13.56 1.66
C PHE A 26 -1.18 -14.38 0.66
N PRO A 27 -0.57 -15.34 -0.06
CA PRO A 27 -1.35 -16.34 -0.76
C PRO A 27 -2.26 -17.09 0.21
N VAL A 28 -3.48 -17.39 -0.21
CA VAL A 28 -4.42 -18.18 0.59
C VAL A 28 -3.92 -19.63 0.61
N ILE A 29 -3.96 -20.24 1.80
CA ILE A 29 -3.52 -21.62 2.02
C ILE A 29 -4.74 -22.43 2.42
N ASP A 30 -5.02 -23.50 1.67
CA ASP A 30 -6.08 -24.44 1.97
C ASP A 30 -5.77 -25.13 3.32
N ALA A 31 -6.66 -24.95 4.29
CA ALA A 31 -6.44 -25.42 5.66
C ALA A 31 -6.39 -26.96 5.79
N LYS A 32 -6.91 -27.72 4.83
CA LYS A 32 -6.94 -29.19 4.85
C LYS A 32 -5.69 -29.79 4.24
N THR A 33 -5.19 -29.17 3.17
CA THR A 33 -4.11 -29.70 2.34
C THR A 33 -2.78 -28.99 2.57
N GLY A 34 -2.79 -27.79 3.15
CA GLY A 34 -1.61 -26.94 3.32
C GLY A 34 -1.06 -26.38 2.01
N LYS A 35 -1.79 -26.52 0.89
CA LYS A 35 -1.38 -26.03 -0.42
C LYS A 35 -1.90 -24.62 -0.67
N ILE A 36 -1.17 -23.87 -1.50
CA ILE A 36 -1.62 -22.57 -2.00
C ILE A 36 -2.88 -22.78 -2.83
N GLU A 37 -3.93 -22.00 -2.54
CA GLU A 37 -5.14 -21.98 -3.34
C GLU A 37 -4.88 -21.30 -4.68
N THR A 38 -5.43 -21.91 -5.73
CA THR A 38 -5.30 -21.41 -7.11
C THR A 38 -6.65 -21.33 -7.79
N ARG A 39 -6.78 -20.40 -8.72
CA ARG A 39 -7.94 -20.25 -9.62
C ARG A 39 -7.49 -20.32 -11.08
N PRO A 40 -8.38 -20.64 -12.04
CA PRO A 40 -8.05 -20.51 -13.46
C PRO A 40 -7.57 -19.09 -13.78
N ALA A 41 -6.48 -18.97 -14.53
CA ALA A 41 -5.92 -17.68 -14.89
C ALA A 41 -6.83 -16.93 -15.87
N ASP A 42 -6.94 -15.61 -15.70
CA ASP A 42 -7.79 -14.77 -16.55
C ASP A 42 -7.28 -14.70 -18.00
N LYS A 43 -5.96 -14.86 -18.20
CA LYS A 43 -5.29 -14.92 -19.51
C LYS A 43 -4.39 -16.16 -19.58
N PRO A 44 -4.93 -17.36 -19.85
CA PRO A 44 -4.11 -18.56 -19.96
C PRO A 44 -3.16 -18.43 -21.15
N GLY A 45 -1.86 -18.63 -20.91
CA GLY A 45 -0.87 -18.70 -21.98
C GLY A 45 -1.18 -19.85 -22.95
N TRP A 46 -0.63 -19.78 -24.17
CA TRP A 46 -0.89 -20.76 -25.23
C TRP A 46 -0.68 -22.21 -24.76
N GLY A 47 -1.77 -22.98 -24.72
CA GLY A 47 -1.75 -24.45 -24.60
C GLY A 47 -1.77 -25.06 -23.20
N LYS A 48 -1.96 -24.29 -22.11
CA LYS A 48 -2.18 -24.84 -20.76
C LYS A 48 -3.29 -24.12 -20.01
N GLU A 49 -4.05 -24.88 -19.24
CA GLU A 49 -4.89 -24.34 -18.15
C GLU A 49 -3.97 -23.71 -17.09
N ALA A 50 -3.54 -22.48 -17.33
CA ALA A 50 -2.76 -21.73 -16.35
C ALA A 50 -3.64 -21.46 -15.13
N GLN A 51 -3.05 -21.62 -13.96
CA GLN A 51 -3.70 -21.36 -12.68
C GLN A 51 -2.99 -20.19 -12.01
N ASP A 52 -3.75 -19.20 -11.55
CA ASP A 52 -3.27 -18.05 -10.80
C ASP A 52 -3.43 -18.29 -9.30
N THR A 53 -2.49 -17.73 -8.53
CA THR A 53 -2.54 -17.80 -7.06
C THR A 53 -3.68 -16.93 -6.52
N VAL A 54 -4.46 -17.47 -5.59
CA VAL A 54 -5.46 -16.70 -4.83
C VAL A 54 -4.76 -16.00 -3.68
N PHE A 55 -4.93 -14.68 -3.56
CA PHE A 55 -4.34 -13.88 -2.51
C PHE A 55 -5.39 -13.41 -1.51
N TYR A 56 -4.95 -13.17 -0.27
CA TYR A 56 -5.78 -12.57 0.75
C TYR A 56 -6.18 -11.14 0.36
N THR A 57 -7.48 -10.90 0.30
CA THR A 57 -8.06 -9.57 0.08
C THR A 57 -8.49 -8.96 1.40
N LEU A 58 -8.23 -7.67 1.58
CA LEU A 58 -8.65 -6.95 2.77
C LEU A 58 -10.18 -6.91 2.90
N PRO A 59 -10.73 -7.22 4.08
CA PRO A 59 -12.16 -7.07 4.34
C PRO A 59 -12.55 -5.58 4.33
N PRO A 60 -13.84 -5.27 4.08
CA PRO A 60 -14.32 -3.90 4.15
C PRO A 60 -14.23 -3.38 5.59
N ILE A 61 -13.70 -2.17 5.73
CA ILE A 61 -13.64 -1.45 7.00
C ILE A 61 -14.57 -0.26 6.88
N VAL A 62 -15.41 -0.06 7.89
CA VAL A 62 -16.34 1.07 7.99
C VAL A 62 -15.98 1.93 9.19
N GLY A 63 -16.34 3.21 9.10
CA GLY A 63 -15.99 4.19 10.11
C GLY A 63 -16.55 5.56 9.80
N THR A 64 -15.92 6.57 10.39
CA THR A 64 -16.26 7.98 10.19
C THR A 64 -15.01 8.82 9.90
N LEU A 65 -15.19 9.88 9.13
CA LEU A 65 -14.20 10.95 8.93
C LEU A 65 -14.32 12.00 10.05
N PRO A 66 -13.37 12.95 10.18
CA PRO A 66 -13.38 13.93 11.27
C PRO A 66 -14.59 14.87 11.23
N ASP A 67 -15.19 15.07 10.05
CA ASP A 67 -16.43 15.82 9.83
C ASP A 67 -17.70 14.97 10.01
N GLN A 68 -17.58 13.77 10.59
CA GLN A 68 -18.64 12.78 10.85
C GLN A 68 -19.30 12.19 9.61
N LYS A 69 -18.74 12.41 8.41
CA LYS A 69 -19.20 11.69 7.22
C LYS A 69 -18.86 10.19 7.34
N PRO A 70 -19.71 9.31 6.80
CA PRO A 70 -19.43 7.88 6.78
C PRO A 70 -18.21 7.59 5.89
N PHE A 71 -17.39 6.65 6.33
CA PHE A 71 -16.22 6.16 5.62
C PHE A 71 -16.35 4.66 5.38
N SER A 72 -15.92 4.19 4.20
CA SER A 72 -15.71 2.77 3.93
C SER A 72 -14.54 2.56 2.99
N THR A 73 -13.69 1.56 3.26
CA THR A 73 -12.61 1.18 2.34
C THR A 73 -13.13 0.65 1.01
N THR A 74 -14.40 0.26 0.90
CA THR A 74 -15.02 -0.12 -0.38
C THR A 74 -14.98 1.01 -1.41
N ALA A 75 -15.00 2.28 -0.97
CA ALA A 75 -14.85 3.46 -1.82
C ALA A 75 -13.44 3.64 -2.42
N LEU A 76 -12.47 2.82 -1.97
CA LEU A 76 -11.10 2.78 -2.47
C LEU A 76 -10.88 1.66 -3.48
N LYS A 77 -11.88 0.80 -3.74
CA LYS A 77 -11.79 -0.24 -4.76
C LYS A 77 -11.47 0.39 -6.12
N GLY A 78 -10.56 -0.23 -6.87
CA GLY A 78 -10.08 0.31 -8.14
C GLY A 78 -8.98 1.37 -8.00
N LYS A 79 -8.54 1.70 -6.78
CA LYS A 79 -7.47 2.68 -6.52
C LYS A 79 -6.30 2.02 -5.79
N LEU A 80 -5.11 2.57 -5.99
CA LEU A 80 -3.99 2.33 -5.10
C LEU A 80 -4.20 3.14 -3.83
N TYR A 81 -3.93 2.54 -2.67
CA TYR A 81 -3.88 3.33 -1.45
C TYR A 81 -2.80 2.91 -0.47
N VAL A 82 -2.38 3.87 0.35
CA VAL A 82 -1.44 3.65 1.45
C VAL A 82 -2.21 3.72 2.76
N ALA A 83 -2.14 2.67 3.57
CA ALA A 83 -2.70 2.63 4.91
C ALA A 83 -1.64 2.95 5.96
N SER A 84 -2.03 3.70 7.00
CA SER A 84 -1.24 3.92 8.22
C SER A 84 -2.14 3.79 9.47
N PHE A 85 -1.52 3.55 10.62
CA PHE A 85 -2.22 3.31 11.89
C PHE A 85 -1.68 4.25 12.95
N LEU A 86 -2.53 5.10 13.51
CA LEU A 86 -2.17 6.07 14.54
C LEU A 86 -3.00 5.78 15.79
N GLY A 87 -2.33 5.43 16.89
CA GLY A 87 -2.99 4.99 18.11
C GLY A 87 -3.74 6.08 18.87
N LEU A 88 -4.01 5.84 20.16
CA LEU A 88 -4.74 6.76 21.04
C LEU A 88 -4.05 8.12 21.26
N THR A 89 -2.73 8.17 21.13
CA THR A 89 -1.92 9.39 21.30
C THR A 89 -0.96 9.55 20.13
N CYS A 90 -0.80 10.78 19.65
CA CYS A 90 0.15 11.10 18.59
C CYS A 90 1.43 11.67 19.19
N ASP A 91 2.46 10.84 19.22
CA ASP A 91 3.79 11.14 19.73
C ASP A 91 4.73 11.62 18.61
N SER A 92 6.04 11.65 18.89
CA SER A 92 7.06 11.99 17.90
C SER A 92 7.10 11.03 16.70
N THR A 93 6.72 9.77 16.89
CA THR A 93 6.67 8.74 15.84
C THR A 93 5.54 9.05 14.88
N CYS A 94 4.34 9.29 15.41
CA CYS A 94 3.17 9.71 14.65
C CYS A 94 3.46 10.97 13.82
N ALA A 95 4.09 11.99 14.41
CA ALA A 95 4.45 13.22 13.70
C ALA A 95 5.38 12.98 12.49
N LYS A 96 6.38 12.09 12.64
CA LYS A 96 7.28 11.70 11.54
C LYS A 96 6.54 10.98 10.42
N VAL A 97 5.70 10.01 10.77
CA VAL A 97 4.90 9.25 9.80
C VAL A 97 3.92 10.17 9.06
N ALA A 98 3.21 11.03 9.78
CA ALA A 98 2.29 12.00 9.20
C ALA A 98 3.01 12.96 8.24
N SER A 99 4.20 13.46 8.60
CA SER A 99 5.00 14.31 7.72
C SER A 99 5.42 13.58 6.42
N GLN A 100 5.79 12.30 6.50
CA GLN A 100 6.07 11.51 5.29
C GLN A 100 4.82 11.25 4.45
N LEU A 101 3.67 11.02 5.06
CA LEU A 101 2.39 10.89 4.34
C LEU A 101 2.01 12.19 3.63
N ASN A 102 2.21 13.35 4.26
CA ASN A 102 2.01 14.66 3.62
C ASN A 102 2.88 14.80 2.37
N ARG A 103 4.15 14.41 2.47
CA ARG A 103 5.07 14.38 1.33
C ARG A 103 4.59 13.41 0.23
N VAL A 104 4.09 12.23 0.58
CA VAL A 104 3.54 11.27 -0.40
C VAL A 104 2.30 11.86 -1.08
N GLN A 105 1.42 12.53 -0.32
CA GLN A 105 0.26 13.25 -0.85
C GLN A 105 0.69 14.26 -1.92
N ASP A 106 1.68 15.11 -1.63
CA ASP A 106 2.16 16.13 -2.57
C ASP A 106 2.66 15.52 -3.89
N ILE A 107 3.43 14.43 -3.79
CA ILE A 107 3.98 13.70 -4.96
C ILE A 107 2.86 13.15 -5.85
N PHE A 108 1.74 12.72 -5.25
CA PHE A 108 0.60 12.12 -5.94
C PHE A 108 -0.63 13.04 -6.01
N SER A 109 -0.47 14.33 -5.77
CA SER A 109 -1.54 15.33 -5.78
C SER A 109 -2.34 15.30 -7.08
N GLN A 110 -1.67 15.15 -8.22
CA GLN A 110 -2.31 15.08 -9.56
C GLN A 110 -2.72 13.66 -9.99
N LYS A 111 -2.65 12.67 -9.10
CA LYS A 111 -2.95 11.25 -9.40
C LYS A 111 -4.21 10.77 -8.67
N PRO A 112 -5.41 10.87 -9.26
CA PRO A 112 -6.68 10.61 -8.57
C PRO A 112 -6.87 9.13 -8.15
N ASP A 113 -6.11 8.24 -8.78
CA ASP A 113 -6.03 6.80 -8.55
C ASP A 113 -5.18 6.42 -7.33
N VAL A 114 -4.49 7.37 -6.69
CA VAL A 114 -3.71 7.16 -5.46
C VAL A 114 -4.40 7.86 -4.28
N ARG A 115 -4.63 7.12 -3.21
CA ARG A 115 -5.21 7.62 -1.95
C ARG A 115 -4.33 7.29 -0.75
N LEU A 116 -4.47 8.05 0.33
CA LEU A 116 -3.88 7.76 1.63
C LEU A 116 -5.01 7.57 2.64
N VAL A 117 -4.83 6.64 3.57
CA VAL A 117 -5.77 6.39 4.67
C VAL A 117 -4.99 6.23 5.96
N SER A 118 -5.25 7.12 6.92
CA SER A 118 -4.75 6.96 8.29
C SER A 118 -5.90 6.55 9.19
N PHE A 119 -5.83 5.34 9.73
CA PHE A 119 -6.76 4.88 10.75
C PHE A 119 -6.35 5.45 12.11
N VAL A 120 -7.31 6.01 12.84
CA VAL A 120 -7.09 6.63 14.15
C VAL A 120 -8.04 6.09 15.22
N ASP A 121 -7.58 5.97 16.47
CA ASP A 121 -8.47 5.55 17.58
C ASP A 121 -9.28 6.74 18.17
N ALA A 122 -8.79 7.97 18.01
CA ALA A 122 -9.36 9.16 18.65
C ALA A 122 -9.45 10.39 17.73
N ASN A 123 -10.54 11.15 17.85
CA ASN A 123 -10.74 12.41 17.11
C ASN A 123 -9.73 13.50 17.49
N SER A 124 -9.13 13.43 18.69
CA SER A 124 -8.00 14.29 19.08
C SER A 124 -6.78 14.07 18.19
N VAL A 125 -6.47 12.80 17.89
CA VAL A 125 -5.35 12.42 17.01
C VAL A 125 -5.62 12.88 15.58
N ALA A 126 -6.84 12.67 15.07
CA ALA A 126 -7.21 13.19 13.74
C ALA A 126 -6.98 14.70 13.63
N ARG A 127 -7.49 15.47 14.60
CA ARG A 127 -7.31 16.93 14.63
C ARG A 127 -5.85 17.33 14.71
N GLN A 128 -5.04 16.64 15.49
CA GLN A 128 -3.60 16.92 15.61
C GLN A 128 -2.85 16.70 14.29
N VAL A 129 -3.16 15.61 13.57
CA VAL A 129 -2.58 15.33 12.25
C VAL A 129 -2.99 16.41 11.25
N MET A 130 -4.28 16.76 11.18
CA MET A 130 -4.81 17.79 10.28
C MET A 130 -4.30 19.20 10.59
N ALA A 131 -4.02 19.51 11.86
CA ALA A 131 -3.51 20.82 12.25
C ALA A 131 -2.00 20.98 11.94
N SER A 132 -1.27 19.88 11.85
CA SER A 132 0.18 19.87 11.68
C SER A 132 0.64 19.57 10.26
N ASN A 133 -0.30 19.23 9.36
CA ASN A 133 -0.03 18.85 7.97
C ASN A 133 -1.14 19.40 7.07
N ASP A 134 -0.81 19.69 5.82
CA ASP A 134 -1.77 20.18 4.82
C ASP A 134 -2.61 19.02 4.24
N VAL A 135 -3.37 18.36 5.11
CA VAL A 135 -4.19 17.19 4.75
C VAL A 135 -5.27 17.60 3.74
N GLU A 136 -5.21 17.03 2.53
CA GLU A 136 -6.24 17.21 1.52
C GLU A 136 -7.31 16.12 1.70
N PRO A 137 -8.55 16.43 2.13
CA PRO A 137 -9.54 15.40 2.49
C PRO A 137 -9.93 14.47 1.34
N GLU A 138 -9.78 14.90 0.09
CA GLU A 138 -10.04 14.07 -1.09
C GLU A 138 -8.92 13.07 -1.39
N LYS A 139 -7.71 13.31 -0.87
CA LYS A 139 -6.51 12.49 -1.08
C LYS A 139 -6.14 11.67 0.13
N TRP A 140 -6.14 12.29 1.30
CA TRP A 140 -5.74 11.69 2.55
C TRP A 140 -6.91 11.66 3.52
N LEU A 141 -7.49 10.48 3.63
CA LEU A 141 -8.60 10.18 4.51
C LEU A 141 -8.06 9.85 5.90
N ILE A 142 -8.52 10.57 6.92
CA ILE A 142 -8.24 10.24 8.32
C ILE A 142 -9.50 9.64 8.90
N ALA A 143 -9.52 8.33 9.06
CA ALA A 143 -10.73 7.58 9.38
C ALA A 143 -10.66 6.99 10.79
N LYS A 144 -11.71 7.18 11.58
CA LYS A 144 -11.92 6.44 12.82
C LYS A 144 -12.82 5.23 12.53
N PRO A 145 -12.35 3.99 12.70
CA PRO A 145 -13.20 2.81 12.54
C PRO A 145 -14.30 2.77 13.61
N ASP A 146 -15.47 2.18 13.26
CA ASP A 146 -16.62 2.18 14.18
C ASP A 146 -16.45 1.23 15.37
N THR A 147 -15.89 0.04 15.13
CA THR A 147 -15.88 -1.06 16.11
C THR A 147 -14.49 -1.64 16.40
N LEU A 148 -13.49 -1.28 15.60
CA LEU A 148 -12.16 -1.89 15.65
C LEU A 148 -11.12 -0.86 16.04
N GLU A 149 -10.25 -1.23 16.97
CA GLU A 149 -9.06 -0.43 17.26
C GLU A 149 -8.07 -0.48 16.09
N THR A 150 -7.29 0.58 15.92
CA THR A 150 -6.24 0.65 14.92
C THR A 150 -5.24 -0.48 15.04
N THR A 151 -4.97 -0.95 16.27
CA THR A 151 -4.13 -2.13 16.54
C THR A 151 -4.69 -3.39 15.90
N PHE A 152 -5.98 -3.66 16.10
CA PHE A 152 -6.63 -4.82 15.50
C PHE A 152 -6.56 -4.77 13.98
N LEU A 153 -6.88 -3.61 13.38
CA LEU A 153 -6.81 -3.44 11.92
C LEU A 153 -5.39 -3.71 11.40
N GLY A 154 -4.39 -3.06 11.97
CA GLY A 154 -3.02 -3.16 11.52
C GLY A 154 -2.43 -4.57 11.65
N GLU A 155 -2.75 -5.26 12.74
CA GLU A 155 -2.20 -6.59 13.02
C GLU A 155 -2.97 -7.71 12.33
N GLN A 156 -4.30 -7.67 12.33
CA GLN A 156 -5.12 -8.79 11.85
C GLN A 156 -5.50 -8.65 10.38
N TYR A 157 -5.85 -7.44 9.93
CA TYR A 157 -6.27 -7.22 8.54
C TYR A 157 -5.08 -6.87 7.68
N TYR A 158 -4.28 -5.88 8.08
CA TYR A 158 -3.12 -5.45 7.32
C TYR A 158 -1.87 -6.29 7.61
N ARG A 159 -1.94 -7.24 8.56
CA ARG A 159 -0.92 -8.26 8.81
C ARG A 159 0.49 -7.72 9.01
N ILE A 160 0.63 -6.51 9.57
CA ILE A 160 1.94 -5.85 9.73
C ILE A 160 2.90 -6.76 10.50
N LYS A 161 2.45 -7.42 11.57
CA LYS A 161 3.28 -8.34 12.38
C LYS A 161 3.61 -9.66 11.69
N GLN A 162 2.81 -10.06 10.71
CA GLN A 162 2.96 -11.33 9.97
C GLN A 162 3.64 -11.12 8.60
N ARG A 163 4.14 -9.91 8.32
CA ARG A 163 4.78 -9.59 7.04
C ARG A 163 5.99 -10.52 6.80
N PRO A 164 6.18 -11.03 5.57
CA PRO A 164 7.36 -11.81 5.22
C PRO A 164 8.63 -10.99 5.41
N MET A 165 9.66 -11.60 5.99
CA MET A 165 10.99 -11.02 6.07
C MET A 165 11.68 -11.22 4.71
N THR A 166 11.88 -10.13 3.98
CA THR A 166 12.60 -10.08 2.69
C THR A 166 14.11 -9.89 2.87
N GLY A 167 14.60 -9.75 4.11
CA GLY A 167 16.01 -9.54 4.44
C GLY A 167 16.47 -8.09 4.24
N ARG A 168 15.53 -7.14 4.15
CA ARG A 168 15.82 -5.73 3.88
C ARG A 168 16.23 -5.00 5.16
N LYS A 169 17.10 -4.00 5.02
CA LYS A 169 17.38 -3.07 6.12
C LYS A 169 16.09 -2.34 6.50
N ASN A 170 15.88 -2.15 7.80
CA ASN A 170 14.70 -1.48 8.37
C ASN A 170 13.37 -2.19 8.10
N GLU A 171 13.42 -3.47 7.74
CA GLU A 171 12.22 -4.30 7.61
C GLU A 171 11.58 -4.62 8.97
N THR A 172 12.28 -4.33 10.07
CA THR A 172 11.77 -4.40 11.44
C THR A 172 11.32 -3.02 11.92
N PHE A 173 10.02 -2.78 11.83
CA PHE A 173 9.33 -1.63 12.42
C PHE A 173 8.05 -2.07 13.14
N THR A 174 7.57 -1.22 14.04
CA THR A 174 6.36 -1.40 14.84
C THR A 174 5.09 -1.06 14.04
N LEU A 175 3.92 -1.36 14.62
CA LEU A 175 2.64 -1.03 14.00
C LEU A 175 2.53 0.46 13.61
N TYR A 176 2.86 1.35 14.54
CA TYR A 176 2.64 2.80 14.38
C TYR A 176 3.66 3.47 13.47
N GLU A 177 4.78 2.80 13.18
CA GLU A 177 5.74 3.21 12.17
C GLU A 177 5.34 2.71 10.78
N GLY A 178 4.43 1.74 10.69
CA GLY A 178 4.15 1.00 9.47
C GLY A 178 3.24 1.73 8.48
N LEU A 179 3.66 1.72 7.21
CA LEU A 179 2.84 2.03 6.05
C LEU A 179 2.61 0.75 5.23
N VAL A 180 1.41 0.59 4.68
CA VAL A 180 1.04 -0.57 3.86
C VAL A 180 0.50 -0.11 2.52
N LEU A 181 1.11 -0.56 1.43
CA LEU A 181 0.61 -0.31 0.07
C LEU A 181 -0.41 -1.39 -0.31
N VAL A 182 -1.58 -0.95 -0.77
CA VAL A 182 -2.68 -1.81 -1.20
C VAL A 182 -3.07 -1.44 -2.63
N ASP A 183 -3.37 -2.45 -3.45
CA ASP A 183 -3.77 -2.25 -4.84
C ASP A 183 -5.28 -2.15 -5.08
N HIS A 184 -5.63 -2.01 -6.36
CA HIS A 184 -6.99 -1.88 -6.88
C HIS A 184 -7.95 -3.02 -6.50
N GLU A 185 -7.42 -4.21 -6.21
CA GLU A 185 -8.17 -5.41 -5.83
C GLU A 185 -8.24 -5.59 -4.31
N GLY A 186 -7.53 -4.76 -3.54
CA GLY A 186 -7.46 -4.87 -2.09
C GLY A 186 -6.38 -5.85 -1.62
N HIS A 187 -5.40 -6.16 -2.46
CA HIS A 187 -4.25 -6.98 -2.08
C HIS A 187 -3.12 -6.13 -1.52
N ILE A 188 -2.42 -6.66 -0.52
CA ILE A 188 -1.24 -6.02 0.06
C ILE A 188 -0.05 -6.20 -0.90
N ARG A 189 0.60 -5.08 -1.25
CA ARG A 189 1.72 -5.03 -2.21
C ARG A 189 3.05 -4.61 -1.59
N GLY A 190 3.02 -4.08 -0.37
CA GLY A 190 4.26 -3.73 0.32
C GLY A 190 4.06 -3.22 1.73
N PHE A 191 5.13 -3.33 2.51
CA PHE A 191 5.27 -2.89 3.89
C PHE A 191 6.45 -1.95 3.99
N TYR A 192 6.31 -0.83 4.70
CA TYR A 192 7.32 0.22 4.76
C TYR A 192 7.39 0.86 6.14
N ASN A 193 8.59 1.25 6.56
CA ASN A 193 8.80 2.09 7.73
C ASN A 193 8.58 3.56 7.36
N GLY A 194 7.45 4.13 7.77
CA GLY A 194 7.06 5.52 7.55
C GLY A 194 7.90 6.55 8.31
N THR A 195 8.80 6.13 9.19
CA THR A 195 9.79 7.02 9.82
C THR A 195 11.13 7.07 9.07
N ASP A 196 11.34 6.14 8.13
CA ASP A 196 12.53 6.07 7.30
C ASP A 196 12.24 6.66 5.92
N LYS A 197 12.90 7.78 5.62
CA LYS A 197 12.77 8.45 4.32
C LYS A 197 13.10 7.53 3.14
N ALA A 198 14.13 6.69 3.25
CA ALA A 198 14.55 5.82 2.15
C ALA A 198 13.48 4.75 1.85
N ASP A 199 12.81 4.25 2.89
CA ASP A 199 11.74 3.27 2.72
C ASP A 199 10.46 3.91 2.19
N VAL A 200 10.17 5.16 2.56
CA VAL A 200 9.10 5.95 1.94
C VAL A 200 9.42 6.29 0.47
N ASP A 201 10.68 6.54 0.13
CA ASP A 201 11.09 6.73 -1.27
C ASP A 201 10.85 5.46 -2.10
N ARG A 202 11.07 4.28 -1.50
CA ARG A 202 10.72 3.00 -2.10
C ARG A 202 9.20 2.85 -2.27
N LEU A 203 8.40 3.21 -1.27
CA LEU A 203 6.94 3.24 -1.39
C LEU A 203 6.49 4.07 -2.60
N VAL A 204 7.02 5.28 -2.75
CA VAL A 204 6.72 6.17 -3.89
C VAL A 204 7.10 5.51 -5.21
N LEU A 205 8.26 4.85 -5.29
CA LEU A 205 8.69 4.13 -6.48
C LEU A 205 7.74 2.97 -6.82
N GLU A 206 7.40 2.15 -5.83
CA GLU A 206 6.53 0.97 -6.02
C GLU A 206 5.10 1.38 -6.40
N ILE A 207 4.57 2.49 -5.87
CA ILE A 207 3.30 3.08 -6.35
C ILE A 207 3.38 3.39 -7.84
N ARG A 208 4.44 4.06 -8.31
CA ARG A 208 4.60 4.40 -9.73
C ARG A 208 4.70 3.16 -10.63
N VAL A 209 5.38 2.12 -10.15
CA VAL A 209 5.47 0.83 -10.85
C VAL A 209 4.09 0.20 -10.98
N LEU A 210 3.28 0.20 -9.90
CA LEU A 210 1.89 -0.28 -9.99
C LEU A 210 1.05 0.54 -10.97
N GLN A 211 1.17 1.87 -10.95
CA GLN A 211 0.47 2.74 -11.91
C GLN A 211 0.83 2.39 -13.35
N ASP A 212 2.11 2.13 -13.64
CA ASP A 212 2.56 1.72 -14.98
C ASP A 212 2.01 0.33 -15.36
N ILE A 213 2.06 -0.65 -14.44
CA ILE A 213 1.50 -1.98 -14.66
C ILE A 213 0.00 -1.89 -15.03
N TYR A 214 -0.77 -1.09 -14.29
CA TYR A 214 -2.22 -0.97 -14.51
C TYR A 214 -2.60 -0.07 -15.69
N SER A 215 -1.72 0.84 -16.12
CA SER A 215 -1.95 1.64 -17.33
C SER A 215 -1.71 0.84 -18.62
N ASN A 216 -0.94 -0.24 -18.53
CA ASN A 216 -0.52 -1.08 -19.65
C ASN A 216 -1.29 -2.42 -19.76
N GLN A 217 -2.34 -2.62 -18.95
CA GLN A 217 -3.22 -3.80 -18.96
C GLN A 217 -4.50 -3.58 -19.76
#